data_AF-A0A1G9BL23-F1
#
_entry.id   AF-A0A1G9BL23-F1
#
_cell.length_a   1.000
_cell.length_b   1.000
_cell.length_c   1.000
_cell.angle_alpha   90.00
_cell.angle_beta   90.00
_cell.angle_gamma   90.00
#
_symmetry.space_group_name_H-M   'P 1'
#
loop_
_entity.id
_entity.type
_entity.pdbx_description
1 polymer ?
#
loop_
_entity_poly.entity_id
_entity_poly.type
_entity_poly.pdbx_seq_one_letter_code
_entity_poly.pdbx_strand_id
1 'polypeptide(L)'
;MPDNAGMAARTKSPAPSPGSSSGPSASGPSADGSPDTTAEGYLAQFLGAQTVRLGLRERKKQATRNAIRRATFTLIEEQGYDATTIEQIAAAAEVSPSTVFRYFATKEDIVLTDEYDPVMLAVLRERPEGEPPLASLRFLLTEAVKAVSAHEPEELRQRSRLIVEVPAVRARMTETMAQTSQALSVVLAERTGRAPDDLEVRMFTAAVLGALREAMIYWGERGFEEDLLAVVGRTFDLFERGLTL
;
A
#
# COMPACT_ATOMS: atom_id res chain seq x y z
N MET A 1 28.27 -49.28 48.73
CA MET A 1 28.21 -50.67 48.22
C MET A 1 27.39 -51.51 49.20
N PRO A 2 26.65 -52.56 48.77
CA PRO A 2 26.55 -53.20 47.44
C PRO A 2 25.21 -52.87 46.74
N ASP A 3 24.92 -53.09 45.45
CA ASP A 3 25.31 -54.04 44.39
C ASP A 3 24.32 -55.22 44.19
N ASN A 4 24.10 -55.56 42.91
CA ASN A 4 23.25 -56.59 42.27
C ASN A 4 21.73 -56.38 42.15
N ALA A 5 21.01 -56.90 41.13
CA ALA A 5 21.21 -57.33 39.73
C ALA A 5 19.93 -58.13 39.34
N GLY A 6 19.58 -58.17 38.05
CA GLY A 6 18.62 -59.14 37.48
C GLY A 6 17.41 -58.48 36.78
N MET A 7 17.44 -58.17 35.49
CA MET A 7 17.29 -59.09 34.34
C MET A 7 15.93 -59.82 34.30
N ALA A 8 15.01 -59.35 33.46
CA ALA A 8 14.13 -60.23 32.67
C ALA A 8 13.48 -59.46 31.52
N ALA A 9 13.96 -59.73 30.31
CA ALA A 9 13.33 -59.37 29.06
C ALA A 9 11.94 -60.04 28.94
N ARG A 10 10.95 -59.29 28.46
CA ARG A 10 9.78 -59.86 27.78
C ARG A 10 9.54 -59.13 26.47
N THR A 11 9.88 -59.85 25.42
CA THR A 11 9.46 -59.70 24.03
C THR A 11 7.95 -59.56 23.89
N LYS A 12 7.49 -58.57 23.12
CA LYS A 12 6.17 -58.62 22.48
C LYS A 12 6.29 -58.12 21.04
N SER A 13 6.28 -59.08 20.12
CA SER A 13 6.14 -58.88 18.67
C SER A 13 4.74 -58.35 18.30
N PRO A 14 4.59 -57.78 17.09
CA PRO A 14 3.59 -56.77 16.76
C PRO A 14 2.38 -57.32 15.99
N ALA A 15 1.26 -56.58 16.04
CA ALA A 15 0.21 -56.41 15.01
C ALA A 15 -1.08 -55.85 15.66
N PRO A 16 -2.05 -55.26 14.92
CA PRO A 16 -2.09 -54.98 13.49
C PRO A 16 -2.33 -53.48 13.16
N SER A 17 -1.99 -53.11 11.93
CA SER A 17 -2.43 -51.88 11.27
C SER A 17 -3.96 -51.75 11.28
N PRO A 18 -4.48 -50.52 11.37
CA PRO A 18 -5.74 -50.20 10.73
C PRO A 18 -5.57 -49.03 9.75
N GLY A 19 -6.03 -49.27 8.53
CA GLY A 19 -6.90 -48.32 7.84
C GLY A 19 -6.27 -47.04 7.34
N SER A 20 -5.87 -47.10 6.07
CA SER A 20 -5.99 -45.99 5.13
C SER A 20 -7.21 -45.11 5.41
N SER A 21 -6.96 -43.89 5.91
CA SER A 21 -7.88 -42.77 5.72
C SER A 21 -7.16 -41.73 4.89
N SER A 22 -7.61 -41.66 3.65
CA SER A 22 -7.23 -40.69 2.64
C SER A 22 -7.56 -39.29 3.16
N GLY A 23 -6.56 -38.60 3.70
CA GLY A 23 -6.63 -37.15 3.85
C GLY A 23 -6.66 -36.52 2.45
N PRO A 24 -7.38 -35.41 2.23
CA PRO A 24 -7.41 -34.77 0.94
C PRO A 24 -5.98 -34.35 0.59
N SER A 25 -5.44 -35.00 -0.44
CA SER A 25 -4.26 -34.56 -1.16
C SER A 25 -4.53 -33.12 -1.58
N ALA A 26 -3.93 -32.16 -0.89
CA ALA A 26 -3.88 -30.79 -1.36
C ALA A 26 -2.93 -30.78 -2.56
N SER A 27 -3.48 -31.15 -3.71
CA SER A 27 -2.91 -30.89 -5.01
C SER A 27 -2.58 -29.40 -5.04
N GLY A 28 -1.28 -29.09 -5.04
CA GLY A 28 -0.82 -27.74 -5.35
C GLY A 28 -1.41 -27.32 -6.70
N PRO A 29 -1.69 -26.02 -6.92
CA PRO A 29 -2.20 -25.57 -8.19
C PRO A 29 -1.19 -25.98 -9.28
N SER A 30 -1.64 -26.90 -10.13
CA SER A 30 -0.96 -27.28 -11.35
C SER A 30 -0.65 -26.02 -12.15
N ALA A 31 0.61 -25.91 -12.55
CA ALA A 31 1.06 -24.94 -13.53
C ALA A 31 0.40 -25.27 -14.88
N ASP A 32 -0.74 -24.63 -15.15
CA ASP A 32 -1.27 -24.48 -16.50
C ASP A 32 -1.25 -22.99 -16.85
N GLY A 33 -0.69 -22.71 -18.03
CA GLY A 33 -0.40 -21.39 -18.51
C GLY A 33 -1.65 -20.66 -18.98
N SER A 34 -1.92 -19.51 -18.37
CA SER A 34 -2.66 -18.40 -18.97
C SER A 34 -2.14 -17.11 -18.34
N PRO A 35 -1.32 -16.31 -19.06
CA PRO A 35 -0.79 -15.07 -18.54
C PRO A 35 -1.76 -13.94 -18.86
N ASP A 36 -2.91 -13.88 -18.19
CA ASP A 36 -3.81 -12.71 -18.29
C ASP A 36 -4.80 -12.59 -17.12
N THR A 37 -4.29 -12.75 -15.90
CA THR A 37 -4.93 -12.17 -14.71
C THR A 37 -4.05 -11.00 -14.31
N THR A 38 -4.34 -9.83 -14.87
CA THR A 38 -3.56 -8.62 -14.62
C THR A 38 -3.51 -8.33 -13.11
N ALA A 39 -2.34 -7.93 -12.62
CA ALA A 39 -2.15 -7.42 -11.26
C ALA A 39 -3.13 -6.30 -10.90
N GLU A 40 -3.53 -5.53 -11.91
CA GLU A 40 -4.61 -4.54 -11.88
C GLU A 40 -5.93 -5.17 -11.44
N GLY A 41 -6.25 -6.36 -11.96
CA GLY A 41 -7.35 -7.19 -11.51
C GLY A 41 -7.19 -7.64 -10.06
N TYR A 42 -6.00 -8.02 -9.61
CA TYR A 42 -5.77 -8.43 -8.22
C TYR A 42 -5.90 -7.27 -7.24
N LEU A 43 -5.37 -6.09 -7.53
CA LEU A 43 -5.50 -4.93 -6.65
C LEU A 43 -6.88 -4.30 -6.75
N ALA A 44 -7.49 -4.20 -7.93
CA ALA A 44 -8.89 -3.79 -8.05
C ALA A 44 -9.85 -4.81 -7.41
N GLN A 45 -9.55 -6.11 -7.47
CA GLN A 45 -10.32 -7.16 -6.80
C GLN A 45 -10.02 -7.23 -5.31
N PHE A 46 -8.83 -6.92 -4.83
CA PHE A 46 -8.50 -6.89 -3.41
C PHE A 46 -9.07 -5.62 -2.76
N LEU A 47 -8.95 -4.47 -3.42
CA LEU A 47 -9.61 -3.21 -3.06
C LEU A 47 -11.15 -3.35 -3.15
N GLY A 48 -11.65 -3.96 -4.23
CA GLY A 48 -13.06 -4.28 -4.43
C GLY A 48 -13.60 -5.31 -3.42
N ALA A 49 -12.87 -6.38 -3.12
CA ALA A 49 -13.28 -7.41 -2.16
C ALA A 49 -13.18 -6.91 -0.71
N GLN A 50 -12.23 -6.01 -0.40
CA GLN A 50 -12.19 -5.29 0.87
C GLN A 50 -13.43 -4.41 1.03
N THR A 51 -13.81 -3.61 0.04
CA THR A 51 -15.03 -2.78 0.09
C THR A 51 -16.32 -3.60 0.22
N VAL A 52 -16.37 -4.80 -0.40
CA VAL A 52 -17.49 -5.74 -0.27
C VAL A 52 -17.56 -6.39 1.13
N ARG A 53 -16.43 -6.52 1.84
CA ARG A 53 -16.36 -7.02 3.23
C ARG A 53 -16.56 -5.94 4.29
N LEU A 54 -16.55 -4.66 3.93
CA LEU A 54 -16.80 -3.58 4.89
C LEU A 54 -18.22 -3.69 5.44
N GLY A 55 -18.34 -3.83 6.76
CA GLY A 55 -19.61 -3.72 7.47
C GLY A 55 -20.28 -2.38 7.18
N LEU A 56 -21.60 -2.29 7.37
CA LEU A 56 -22.39 -1.08 7.05
C LEU A 56 -21.80 0.20 7.69
N ARG A 57 -21.18 0.09 8.86
CA ARG A 57 -20.49 1.19 9.55
C ARG A 57 -19.26 1.68 8.78
N GLU A 58 -18.42 0.78 8.31
CA GLU A 58 -17.22 1.13 7.54
C GLU A 58 -17.59 1.68 6.15
N ARG A 59 -18.65 1.14 5.51
CA ARG A 59 -19.17 1.74 4.27
C ARG A 59 -19.67 3.16 4.46
N LYS A 60 -20.44 3.42 5.53
CA LYS A 60 -20.90 4.79 5.86
C LYS A 60 -19.71 5.72 6.16
N LYS A 61 -18.72 5.22 6.91
CA LYS A 61 -17.48 5.94 7.21
C LYS A 61 -16.75 6.35 5.93
N GLN A 62 -16.60 5.41 4.99
CA GLN A 62 -15.95 5.63 3.70
C GLN A 62 -16.73 6.60 2.80
N ALA A 63 -18.06 6.45 2.75
CA ALA A 63 -18.90 7.36 1.99
C ALA A 63 -18.80 8.81 2.48
N THR A 64 -18.79 9.03 3.80
CA THR A 64 -18.58 10.37 4.38
C THR A 64 -17.19 10.91 4.03
N ARG A 65 -16.16 10.08 4.10
CA ARG A 65 -14.79 10.46 3.74
C ARG A 65 -14.69 10.93 2.28
N ASN A 66 -15.27 10.16 1.36
CA ASN A 66 -15.30 10.48 -0.07
C ASN A 66 -16.13 11.74 -0.36
N ALA A 67 -17.22 11.97 0.38
CA ALA A 67 -18.01 13.20 0.25
C ALA A 67 -17.19 14.44 0.62
N ILE A 68 -16.43 14.38 1.72
CA ILE A 68 -15.53 15.45 2.15
C ILE A 68 -14.43 15.71 1.10
N ARG A 69 -13.77 14.65 0.60
CA ARG A 69 -12.75 14.77 -0.46
C ARG A 69 -13.30 15.43 -1.70
N ARG A 70 -14.41 14.92 -2.24
CA ARG A 70 -15.05 15.47 -3.44
C ARG A 70 -15.41 16.93 -3.26
N ALA A 71 -16.06 17.30 -2.15
CA ALA A 71 -16.38 18.70 -1.85
C ALA A 71 -15.13 19.58 -1.80
N THR A 72 -14.03 19.07 -1.25
CA THR A 72 -12.75 19.79 -1.15
C THR A 72 -12.17 20.05 -2.54
N PHE A 73 -12.05 19.02 -3.38
CA PHE A 73 -11.51 19.17 -4.73
C PHE A 73 -12.39 20.07 -5.62
N THR A 74 -13.72 19.98 -5.51
CA THR A 74 -14.63 20.89 -6.19
C THR A 74 -14.42 22.34 -5.78
N LEU A 75 -14.39 22.64 -4.48
CA LEU A 75 -14.19 24.02 -4.00
C LEU A 75 -12.80 24.56 -4.35
N ILE A 76 -11.76 23.73 -4.25
CA ILE A 76 -10.41 24.13 -4.63
C ILE A 76 -10.35 24.50 -6.12
N GLU A 77 -11.06 23.76 -6.98
CA GLU A 77 -11.14 24.07 -8.41
C GLU A 77 -11.87 25.40 -8.66
N GLU A 78 -12.95 25.68 -7.91
CA GLU A 78 -13.80 26.85 -8.11
C GLU A 78 -13.19 28.16 -7.59
N GLN A 79 -12.52 28.13 -6.44
CA GLN A 79 -12.08 29.33 -5.72
C GLN A 79 -10.62 29.29 -5.25
N GLY A 80 -9.89 28.19 -5.52
CA GLY A 80 -8.50 28.01 -5.13
C GLY A 80 -8.30 27.41 -3.74
N TYR A 81 -7.08 26.92 -3.49
CA TYR A 81 -6.73 26.23 -2.25
C TYR A 81 -6.85 27.14 -1.02
N ASP A 82 -6.24 28.32 -1.06
CA ASP A 82 -6.16 29.22 0.11
C ASP A 82 -7.52 29.79 0.51
N ALA A 83 -8.39 30.08 -0.47
CA ALA A 83 -9.74 30.57 -0.22
C ALA A 83 -10.70 29.49 0.33
N THR A 84 -10.35 28.21 0.18
CA THR A 84 -11.19 27.09 0.63
C THR A 84 -11.00 26.79 2.11
N THR A 85 -12.06 26.98 2.90
CA THR A 85 -12.05 26.72 4.35
C THR A 85 -12.67 25.37 4.73
N ILE A 86 -12.35 24.88 5.92
CA ILE A 86 -12.95 23.64 6.45
C ILE A 86 -14.46 23.80 6.65
N GLU A 87 -14.92 25.00 7.00
CA GLU A 87 -16.35 25.31 7.17
C GLU A 87 -17.10 25.20 5.84
N GLN A 88 -16.52 25.70 4.75
CA GLN A 88 -17.10 25.59 3.41
C GLN A 88 -17.13 24.13 2.95
N ILE A 89 -16.03 23.40 3.16
CA ILE A 89 -15.95 21.96 2.86
C ILE A 89 -17.02 21.19 3.62
N ALA A 90 -17.17 21.46 4.92
CA ALA A 90 -18.15 20.81 5.76
C ALA A 90 -19.58 21.08 5.28
N ALA A 91 -19.90 22.33 4.95
CA ALA A 91 -21.19 22.72 4.41
C ALA A 91 -21.48 22.02 3.07
N ALA A 92 -20.51 22.00 2.14
CA ALA A 92 -20.65 21.36 0.84
C ALA A 92 -20.74 19.82 0.92
N ALA A 93 -20.12 19.21 1.93
CA ALA A 93 -20.21 17.77 2.19
C ALA A 93 -21.39 17.37 3.10
N GLU A 94 -22.25 18.32 3.48
CA GLU A 94 -23.40 18.12 4.38
C GLU A 94 -23.02 17.49 5.73
N VAL A 95 -21.89 17.93 6.30
CA VAL A 95 -21.39 17.49 7.61
C VAL A 95 -21.01 18.68 8.50
N SER A 96 -20.76 18.43 9.77
CA SER A 96 -20.21 19.45 10.66
C SER A 96 -18.69 19.60 10.48
N PRO A 97 -18.09 20.78 10.76
CA PRO A 97 -16.63 20.94 10.78
C PRO A 97 -15.94 19.95 11.71
N SER A 98 -16.52 19.68 12.89
CA SER A 98 -16.04 18.63 13.80
C SER A 98 -16.02 17.22 13.18
N THR A 99 -16.92 16.94 12.23
CA THR A 99 -16.91 15.69 11.48
C THR A 99 -15.77 15.68 10.48
N VAL A 100 -15.48 16.78 9.79
CA VAL A 100 -14.29 16.89 8.92
C VAL A 100 -13.02 16.62 9.73
N PHE A 101 -12.84 17.32 10.85
CA PHE A 101 -11.67 17.14 11.74
C PHE A 101 -11.55 15.73 12.33
N ARG A 102 -12.66 15.01 12.49
CA ARG A 102 -12.65 13.61 12.92
C ARG A 102 -12.05 12.68 11.84
N TYR A 103 -12.17 13.04 10.57
CA TYR A 103 -11.66 12.25 9.44
C TYR A 103 -10.28 12.71 8.97
N PHE A 104 -9.99 14.00 9.06
CA PHE A 104 -8.78 14.63 8.54
C PHE A 104 -8.31 15.69 9.52
N ALA A 105 -7.07 15.58 10.02
CA ALA A 105 -6.59 16.51 11.03
C ALA A 105 -6.35 17.90 10.43
N THR A 106 -5.96 17.96 9.16
CA THR A 106 -5.72 19.21 8.44
C THR A 106 -6.37 19.23 7.05
N LYS A 107 -6.38 20.40 6.39
CA LYS A 107 -6.87 20.53 5.00
C LYS A 107 -5.96 19.80 4.01
N GLU A 108 -4.66 19.83 4.26
CA GLU A 108 -3.64 19.07 3.51
C GLU A 108 -3.90 17.58 3.58
N ASP A 109 -4.32 17.06 4.75
CA ASP A 109 -4.70 15.64 4.87
C ASP A 109 -5.85 15.26 3.95
N ILE A 110 -6.81 16.15 3.70
CA ILE A 110 -7.91 15.86 2.78
C ILE A 110 -7.39 15.69 1.34
N VAL A 111 -6.41 16.49 0.95
CA VAL A 111 -5.78 16.45 -0.38
C VAL A 111 -4.88 15.22 -0.54
N LEU A 112 -4.16 14.83 0.52
CA LEU A 112 -3.10 13.82 0.46
C LEU A 112 -3.52 12.43 0.92
N THR A 113 -4.65 12.30 1.63
CA THR A 113 -5.06 11.00 2.14
C THR A 113 -5.21 10.02 1.00
N ASP A 114 -4.38 8.99 1.04
CA ASP A 114 -4.52 7.79 0.24
C ASP A 114 -5.03 6.67 1.14
N GLU A 115 -6.14 6.05 0.76
CA GLU A 115 -6.82 5.03 1.58
C GLU A 115 -6.12 3.67 1.53
N TYR A 116 -5.00 3.61 0.82
CA TYR A 116 -4.36 2.39 0.40
C TYR A 116 -3.22 1.94 1.31
N ASP A 117 -2.76 2.74 2.28
CA ASP A 117 -1.63 2.36 3.15
C ASP A 117 -1.77 0.98 3.81
N PRO A 118 -2.92 0.62 4.44
CA PRO A 118 -3.07 -0.70 5.04
C PRO A 118 -3.11 -1.84 4.01
N VAL A 119 -3.68 -1.56 2.83
CA VAL A 119 -3.78 -2.53 1.73
C VAL A 119 -2.42 -2.76 1.10
N MET A 120 -1.64 -1.70 0.90
CA MET A 120 -0.28 -1.78 0.36
C MET A 120 0.62 -2.64 1.24
N LEU A 121 0.53 -2.48 2.57
CA LEU A 121 1.28 -3.31 3.51
C LEU A 121 0.85 -4.78 3.47
N ALA A 122 -0.45 -5.07 3.29
CA ALA A 122 -0.94 -6.44 3.15
C ALA A 122 -0.42 -7.08 1.85
N VAL A 123 -0.51 -6.37 0.73
CA VAL A 123 -0.03 -6.82 -0.58
C VAL A 123 1.48 -7.07 -0.55
N LEU A 124 2.24 -6.22 0.12
CA LEU A 124 3.68 -6.39 0.26
C LEU A 124 4.05 -7.66 1.06
N ARG A 125 3.25 -8.01 2.07
CA ARG A 125 3.44 -9.26 2.85
C ARG A 125 3.13 -10.51 2.03
N GLU A 126 2.18 -10.43 1.10
CA GLU A 126 1.76 -11.55 0.25
C GLU A 126 2.66 -11.76 -0.98
N ARG A 127 3.67 -10.89 -1.19
CA ARG A 127 4.64 -11.06 -2.29
C ARG A 127 5.45 -12.35 -2.13
N PRO A 128 5.89 -12.99 -3.24
CA PRO A 128 6.63 -14.24 -3.18
C PRO A 128 7.85 -14.19 -2.26
N GLU A 129 8.10 -15.28 -1.55
CA GLU A 129 9.33 -15.47 -0.78
C GLU A 129 10.55 -15.43 -1.71
N GLY A 130 11.63 -14.77 -1.27
CA GLY A 130 12.86 -14.61 -2.06
C GLY A 130 12.78 -13.60 -3.21
N GLU A 131 11.62 -12.97 -3.46
CA GLU A 131 11.53 -11.89 -4.44
C GLU A 131 12.40 -10.68 -4.01
N PRO A 132 13.20 -10.09 -4.92
CA PRO A 132 14.00 -8.91 -4.59
C PRO A 132 13.14 -7.75 -4.06
N PRO A 133 13.54 -7.06 -2.97
CA PRO A 133 12.79 -5.95 -2.39
C PRO A 133 12.37 -4.86 -3.40
N LEU A 134 13.24 -4.54 -4.36
CA LEU A 134 12.99 -3.54 -5.38
C LEU A 134 11.90 -3.98 -6.36
N ALA A 135 11.87 -5.26 -6.74
CA ALA A 135 10.82 -5.80 -7.59
C ALA A 135 9.46 -5.76 -6.87
N SER A 136 9.43 -6.12 -5.58
CA SER A 136 8.21 -6.03 -4.78
C SER A 136 7.68 -4.59 -4.64
N LEU A 137 8.56 -3.61 -4.37
CA LEU A 137 8.15 -2.20 -4.28
C LEU A 137 7.79 -1.60 -5.65
N ARG A 138 8.51 -1.96 -6.72
CA ARG A 138 8.16 -1.58 -8.10
C ARG A 138 6.75 -2.02 -8.42
N PHE A 139 6.45 -3.31 -8.22
CA PHE A 139 5.10 -3.84 -8.41
C PHE A 139 4.07 -3.06 -7.58
N LEU A 140 4.29 -2.95 -6.28
CA LEU A 140 3.35 -2.31 -5.36
C LEU A 140 3.00 -0.88 -5.78
N LEU A 141 4.03 -0.06 -6.04
CA LEU A 141 3.86 1.36 -6.32
C LEU A 141 3.37 1.61 -7.74
N THR A 142 3.80 0.83 -8.73
CA THR A 142 3.25 0.89 -10.09
C THR A 142 1.76 0.59 -10.08
N GLU A 143 1.33 -0.43 -9.36
CA GLU A 143 -0.09 -0.77 -9.33
C GLU A 143 -0.93 0.22 -8.52
N ALA A 144 -0.38 0.81 -7.44
CA ALA A 144 -1.02 1.92 -6.75
C ALA A 144 -1.27 3.11 -7.70
N VAL A 145 -0.25 3.49 -8.49
CA VAL A 145 -0.37 4.56 -9.49
C VAL A 145 -1.40 4.20 -10.56
N LYS A 146 -1.43 2.96 -11.07
CA LYS A 146 -2.45 2.51 -12.02
C LYS A 146 -3.85 2.63 -11.45
N ALA A 147 -4.06 2.13 -10.22
CA ALA A 147 -5.36 2.16 -9.57
C ALA A 147 -5.89 3.60 -9.44
N VAL A 148 -5.07 4.52 -8.95
CA VAL A 148 -5.45 5.93 -8.82
C VAL A 148 -5.71 6.57 -10.18
N SER A 149 -4.83 6.31 -11.17
CA SER A 149 -4.97 6.87 -12.53
C SER A 149 -6.24 6.38 -13.25
N ALA A 150 -6.66 5.14 -13.02
CA ALA A 150 -7.84 4.55 -13.65
C ALA A 150 -9.16 5.06 -13.05
N HIS A 151 -9.20 5.31 -11.74
CA HIS A 151 -10.43 5.68 -11.04
C HIS A 151 -10.65 7.21 -10.97
N GLU A 152 -9.59 7.98 -10.73
CA GLU A 152 -9.69 9.41 -10.40
C GLU A 152 -8.58 10.24 -11.10
N PRO A 153 -8.45 10.20 -12.44
CA PRO A 153 -7.34 10.86 -13.16
C PRO A 153 -7.31 12.38 -13.01
N GLU A 154 -8.47 13.03 -12.92
CA GLU A 154 -8.52 14.48 -12.70
C GLU A 154 -8.08 14.85 -11.29
N GLU A 155 -8.54 14.10 -10.29
CA GLU A 155 -8.15 14.34 -8.91
C GLU A 155 -6.65 14.14 -8.71
N LEU A 156 -6.06 13.13 -9.36
CA LEU A 156 -4.62 12.90 -9.34
C LEU A 156 -3.83 14.09 -9.92
N ARG A 157 -4.29 14.66 -11.04
CA ARG A 157 -3.69 15.86 -11.62
C ARG A 157 -3.85 17.06 -10.71
N GLN A 158 -5.04 17.28 -10.17
CA GLN A 158 -5.31 18.39 -9.26
C GLN A 158 -4.47 18.29 -7.98
N ARG A 159 -4.39 17.10 -7.37
CA ARG A 159 -3.50 16.80 -6.23
C ARG A 159 -2.03 17.10 -6.58
N SER A 160 -1.58 16.67 -7.74
CA SER A 160 -0.21 16.91 -8.20
C SER A 160 0.08 18.41 -8.43
N ARG A 161 -0.88 19.18 -8.97
CA ARG A 161 -0.79 20.65 -9.05
C ARG A 161 -0.64 21.27 -7.66
N LEU A 162 -1.50 20.86 -6.71
CA LEU A 162 -1.44 21.36 -5.34
C LEU A 162 -0.12 21.04 -4.64
N ILE A 163 0.48 19.87 -4.89
CA ILE A 163 1.81 19.51 -4.37
C ILE A 163 2.90 20.46 -4.93
N VAL A 164 2.81 20.86 -6.18
CA VAL A 164 3.78 21.78 -6.80
C VAL A 164 3.58 23.21 -6.29
N GLU A 165 2.33 23.67 -6.26
CA GLU A 165 1.96 25.07 -6.03
C GLU A 165 1.85 25.45 -4.55
N VAL A 166 1.44 24.51 -3.68
CA VAL A 166 1.13 24.79 -2.27
C VAL A 166 2.21 24.21 -1.35
N PRO A 167 3.08 25.04 -0.73
CA PRO A 167 4.16 24.55 0.14
C PRO A 167 3.68 23.71 1.32
N ALA A 168 2.53 24.04 1.91
CA ALA A 168 1.95 23.30 3.04
C ALA A 168 1.57 21.87 2.64
N VAL A 169 0.95 21.69 1.47
CA VAL A 169 0.61 20.36 0.92
C VAL A 169 1.90 19.57 0.65
N ARG A 170 2.91 20.18 0.04
CA ARG A 170 4.20 19.51 -0.20
C ARG A 170 4.91 19.09 1.09
N ALA A 171 4.89 19.93 2.12
CA ALA A 171 5.47 19.62 3.42
C ALA A 171 4.73 18.43 4.06
N ARG A 172 3.39 18.47 4.04
CA ARG A 172 2.57 17.38 4.59
C ARG A 172 2.79 16.07 3.83
N MET A 173 2.91 16.11 2.50
CA MET A 173 3.22 14.93 1.69
C MET A 173 4.54 14.28 2.12
N THR A 174 5.56 15.10 2.38
CA THR A 174 6.87 14.61 2.85
C THR A 174 6.74 13.88 4.19
N GLU A 175 5.95 14.43 5.11
CA GLU A 175 5.69 13.81 6.40
C GLU A 175 4.94 12.49 6.26
N THR A 176 3.85 12.46 5.48
CA THR A 176 3.07 11.23 5.22
C THR A 176 3.94 10.15 4.58
N MET A 177 4.75 10.49 3.57
CA MET A 177 5.63 9.52 2.93
C MET A 177 6.72 8.98 3.86
N ALA A 178 7.21 9.78 4.81
CA ALA A 178 8.13 9.30 5.84
C ALA A 178 7.45 8.27 6.75
N GLN A 179 6.18 8.48 7.11
CA GLN A 179 5.39 7.53 7.89
C GLN A 179 5.14 6.23 7.10
N THR A 180 4.78 6.34 5.81
CA THR A 180 4.62 5.18 4.93
C THR A 180 5.93 4.42 4.74
N SER A 181 7.06 5.10 4.56
CA SER A 181 8.40 4.48 4.49
C SER A 181 8.73 3.72 5.77
N GLN A 182 8.40 4.25 6.94
CA GLN A 182 8.59 3.55 8.21
C GLN A 182 7.74 2.27 8.28
N ALA A 183 6.47 2.33 7.87
CA ALA A 183 5.59 1.16 7.87
C ALA A 183 6.06 0.08 6.88
N LEU A 184 6.50 0.48 5.68
CA LEU A 184 7.06 -0.43 4.68
C LEU A 184 8.37 -1.06 5.14
N SER A 185 9.18 -0.32 5.90
CA SER A 185 10.44 -0.83 6.45
C SER A 185 10.22 -2.01 7.39
N VAL A 186 9.18 -1.96 8.23
CA VAL A 186 8.84 -3.06 9.12
C VAL A 186 8.54 -4.34 8.32
N VAL A 187 7.70 -4.23 7.28
CA VAL A 187 7.34 -5.38 6.44
C VAL A 187 8.54 -5.91 5.65
N LEU A 188 9.39 -5.04 5.12
CA LEU A 188 10.58 -5.45 4.39
C LEU A 188 11.64 -6.09 5.29
N ALA A 189 11.80 -5.61 6.52
CA ALA A 189 12.68 -6.23 7.50
C ALA A 189 12.26 -7.67 7.80
N GLU A 190 10.95 -7.89 8.04
CA GLU A 190 10.37 -9.25 8.21
C GLU A 190 10.70 -10.15 7.01
N ARG A 191 10.48 -9.67 5.79
CA ARG A 191 10.71 -10.46 4.56
C ARG A 191 12.18 -10.75 4.26
N THR A 192 13.09 -9.91 4.74
CA THR A 192 14.53 -10.05 4.49
C THR A 192 15.29 -10.68 5.66
N GLY A 193 14.58 -11.04 6.75
CA GLY A 193 15.20 -11.56 7.97
C GLY A 193 16.09 -10.53 8.68
N ARG A 194 15.83 -9.24 8.49
CA ARG A 194 16.58 -8.12 9.08
C ARG A 194 15.87 -7.52 10.29
N ALA A 195 16.60 -6.71 11.05
CA ALA A 195 16.01 -5.97 12.16
C ALA A 195 15.10 -4.83 11.64
N PRO A 196 13.98 -4.51 12.34
CA PRO A 196 13.10 -3.41 11.94
C PRO A 196 13.75 -2.02 11.90
N ASP A 197 14.84 -1.83 12.63
CA ASP A 197 15.63 -0.59 12.70
C ASP A 197 16.90 -0.63 11.82
N ASP A 198 17.08 -1.69 11.03
CA ASP A 198 18.20 -1.86 10.10
C ASP A 198 18.35 -0.66 9.17
N LEU A 199 19.57 -0.09 9.14
CA LEU A 199 19.84 1.13 8.39
C LEU A 199 19.60 0.94 6.88
N GLU A 200 19.99 -0.21 6.32
CA GLU A 200 19.85 -0.46 4.90
C GLU A 200 18.38 -0.59 4.51
N VAL A 201 17.54 -1.26 5.32
CA VAL A 201 16.09 -1.33 5.08
C VAL A 201 15.46 0.06 5.12
N ARG A 202 15.82 0.87 6.13
CA ARG A 202 15.33 2.25 6.26
C ARG A 202 15.76 3.14 5.10
N MET A 203 17.03 3.07 4.71
CA MET A 203 17.54 3.81 3.55
C MET A 203 16.84 3.39 2.27
N PHE A 204 16.66 2.08 2.08
CA PHE A 204 16.04 1.52 0.88
C PHE A 204 14.61 2.02 0.70
N THR A 205 13.76 1.91 1.72
CA THR A 205 12.37 2.39 1.62
C THR A 205 12.29 3.91 1.49
N ALA A 206 13.10 4.65 2.26
CA ALA A 206 13.13 6.11 2.18
C ALA A 206 13.55 6.59 0.80
N ALA A 207 14.55 5.94 0.18
CA ALA A 207 15.01 6.25 -1.16
C ALA A 207 13.91 5.99 -2.21
N VAL A 208 13.27 4.82 -2.18
CA VAL A 208 12.20 4.48 -3.14
C VAL A 208 11.01 5.44 -3.02
N LEU A 209 10.57 5.75 -1.79
CA LEU A 209 9.46 6.67 -1.56
C LEU A 209 9.85 8.10 -1.93
N GLY A 210 11.08 8.52 -1.64
CA GLY A 210 11.63 9.79 -2.09
C GLY A 210 11.64 9.92 -3.62
N ALA A 211 12.06 8.88 -4.34
CA ALA A 211 12.04 8.87 -5.80
C ALA A 211 10.62 8.93 -6.38
N LEU A 212 9.65 8.25 -5.75
CA LEU A 212 8.24 8.36 -6.15
C LEU A 212 7.70 9.77 -5.94
N ARG A 213 8.05 10.42 -4.81
CA ARG A 213 7.70 11.82 -4.57
C ARG A 213 8.24 12.73 -5.68
N GLU A 214 9.52 12.61 -5.98
CA GLU A 214 10.16 13.43 -7.02
C GLU A 214 9.59 13.15 -8.41
N ALA A 215 9.20 11.90 -8.71
CA ALA A 215 8.48 11.58 -9.94
C ALA A 215 7.16 12.35 -10.06
N MET A 216 6.37 12.43 -8.99
CA MET A 216 5.10 13.17 -9.00
C MET A 216 5.31 14.68 -9.13
N ILE A 217 6.31 15.24 -8.43
CA ILE A 217 6.66 16.66 -8.55
C ILE A 217 7.13 16.98 -9.98
N TYR A 218 8.08 16.20 -10.50
CA TYR A 218 8.61 16.33 -11.86
C TYR A 218 7.48 16.27 -12.91
N TRP A 219 6.51 15.37 -12.73
CA TRP A 219 5.38 15.21 -13.63
C TRP A 219 4.44 16.42 -13.59
N GLY A 220 4.17 16.94 -12.39
CA GLY A 220 3.36 18.15 -12.19
C GLY A 220 4.01 19.42 -12.75
N GLU A 221 5.32 19.60 -12.54
CA GLU A 221 6.08 20.75 -13.05
C GLU A 221 6.12 20.80 -14.59
N ARG A 222 5.95 19.66 -15.27
CA ARG A 222 5.86 19.56 -16.74
C ARG A 222 4.44 19.54 -17.27
N GLY A 223 3.46 19.99 -16.48
CA GLY A 223 2.09 20.13 -16.97
C GLY A 223 1.42 18.82 -17.38
N PHE A 224 1.87 17.68 -16.82
CA PHE A 224 1.27 16.36 -17.06
C PHE A 224 1.40 15.84 -18.49
N GLU A 225 2.40 16.30 -19.26
CA GLU A 225 2.60 15.90 -20.66
C GLU A 225 3.07 14.46 -20.83
N GLU A 226 3.90 13.97 -19.90
CA GLU A 226 4.40 12.60 -19.91
C GLU A 226 3.38 11.64 -19.23
N ASP A 227 3.39 10.36 -19.60
CA ASP A 227 2.66 9.34 -18.85
C ASP A 227 3.31 9.13 -17.48
N LEU A 228 2.52 9.27 -16.40
CA LEU A 228 3.02 9.13 -15.02
C LEU A 228 3.61 7.74 -14.78
N LEU A 229 3.04 6.68 -15.36
CA LEU A 229 3.59 5.33 -15.21
C LEU A 229 4.97 5.20 -15.86
N ALA A 230 5.18 5.85 -17.01
CA ALA A 230 6.49 5.92 -17.63
C ALA A 230 7.49 6.72 -16.76
N VAL A 231 7.07 7.84 -16.17
CA VAL A 231 7.91 8.63 -15.25
C VAL A 231 8.33 7.78 -14.04
N VAL A 232 7.38 7.09 -13.40
CA VAL A 232 7.64 6.18 -12.27
C VAL A 232 8.50 4.99 -12.70
N GLY A 233 8.28 4.42 -13.88
CA GLY A 233 9.11 3.33 -14.40
C GLY A 233 10.58 3.72 -14.48
N ARG A 234 10.88 4.92 -14.99
CA ARG A 234 12.25 5.45 -15.08
C ARG A 234 12.93 5.58 -13.72
N THR A 235 12.21 5.93 -12.66
CA THR A 235 12.83 6.05 -11.32
C THR A 235 13.28 4.70 -10.79
N PHE A 236 12.49 3.65 -11.00
CA PHE A 236 12.91 2.29 -10.65
C PHE A 236 14.03 1.77 -11.54
N ASP A 237 14.03 2.09 -12.85
CA ASP A 237 15.13 1.72 -13.75
C ASP A 237 16.47 2.35 -13.31
N LEU A 238 16.41 3.58 -12.77
CA LEU A 238 17.56 4.25 -12.19
C LEU A 238 18.10 3.51 -10.94
N PHE A 239 17.21 2.99 -10.07
CA PHE A 239 17.63 2.15 -8.96
C PHE A 239 18.26 0.84 -9.41
N GLU A 240 17.70 0.17 -10.41
CA GLU A 240 18.23 -1.10 -10.93
C GLU A 240 19.64 -0.97 -11.53
N ARG A 241 19.95 0.20 -12.10
CA ARG A 241 21.31 0.51 -12.60
C ARG A 241 22.22 1.18 -11.56
N GLY A 242 21.83 1.18 -10.28
CA GLY A 242 22.68 1.66 -9.18
C GLY A 242 22.80 3.18 -9.07
N LEU A 243 21.77 3.94 -9.46
CA LEU A 243 21.72 5.40 -9.38
C LEU A 243 22.83 6.12 -10.16
N THR A 244 23.22 5.56 -11.30
CA THR A 244 24.20 6.15 -12.23
C THR A 244 23.53 7.16 -13.17
N LEU A 245 24.15 8.33 -13.36
CA LEU A 245 23.68 9.43 -14.22
C LEU A 245 24.47 9.55 -15.52
#